data_AF-A0A5B7FDY0-F1
#
_entry.id   AF-A0A5B7FDY0-F1
#
_cell.length_a   1.000
_cell.length_b   1.000
_cell.length_c   1.000
_cell.angle_alpha   90.00
_cell.angle_beta   90.00
_cell.angle_gamma   90.00
#
_symmetry.space_group_name_H-M   'P 1'
#
loop_
_entity.id
_entity.type
_entity.pdbx_description
1 polymer ?
#
loop_
_entity_poly.entity_id
_entity_poly.type
_entity_poly.pdbx_seq_one_letter_code
_entity_poly.pdbx_strand_id
1 'polypeptide(L)' 'MSLSRQVEVEVVGSESLGLMIRGGVEYSLGIFITGVDQDSAAYKAGLKVGPVV' A
#
# COMPACT_ATOMS: atom_id res chain seq x y z
N MET A 1 9.64 -3.80 -20.15
CA MET A 1 8.58 -2.79 -19.91
C MET A 1 8.02 -3.04 -18.53
N SER A 2 8.27 -2.15 -17.57
CA SER A 2 7.57 -2.21 -16.27
C SER A 2 6.21 -1.57 -16.44
N LEU A 3 5.14 -2.29 -16.15
CA LEU A 3 3.80 -1.72 -16.04
C LEU A 3 3.70 -1.08 -14.66
N SER A 4 3.62 0.25 -14.59
CA SER A 4 3.35 0.95 -13.33
C SER A 4 1.86 0.88 -13.02
N ARG A 5 1.50 0.54 -11.78
CA ARG A 5 0.11 0.53 -11.34
C ARG A 5 -0.13 1.74 -10.44
N GLN A 6 -1.00 2.65 -10.87
CA GLN A 6 -1.49 3.73 -10.00
C GLN A 6 -2.76 3.26 -9.28
N VAL A 7 -2.84 3.59 -7.99
CA VAL A 7 -4.01 3.34 -7.15
C VAL A 7 -4.28 4.62 -6.37
N GLU A 8 -5.48 5.14 -6.48
CA GLU A 8 -5.96 6.25 -5.65
C GLU A 8 -6.66 5.66 -4.43
N VAL A 9 -6.35 6.21 -3.26
CA VAL A 9 -6.94 5.79 -2.00
C VAL A 9 -7.53 7.02 -1.33
N GLU A 10 -8.86 7.04 -1.21
CA GLU A 10 -9.58 8.08 -0.50
C GLU A 10 -9.73 7.68 0.97
N VAL A 11 -9.47 8.62 1.88
CA VAL A 11 -9.69 8.45 3.32
C VAL A 11 -10.79 9.43 3.73
N VAL A 12 -11.96 8.90 4.10
CA VAL A 12 -13.16 9.65 4.42
C VAL A 12 -13.42 9.63 5.93
N GLY A 13 -13.59 10.82 6.50
CA GLY A 13 -13.94 10.99 7.92
C GLY A 13 -12.83 10.51 8.86
N SER A 14 -13.15 9.54 9.72
CA SER A 14 -12.24 8.99 10.73
C SER A 14 -11.69 7.61 10.38
N GLU A 15 -11.79 7.18 9.12
CA GLU A 15 -11.22 5.89 8.72
C GLU A 15 -9.69 5.93 8.72
N SER A 16 -9.06 4.78 8.98
CA SER A 16 -7.63 4.65 8.82
C SER A 16 -7.28 4.31 7.37
N LEU A 17 -6.08 4.70 6.94
CA LEU A 17 -5.51 4.19 5.68
C LEU A 17 -5.40 2.66 5.71
N GLY A 18 -5.01 2.09 6.87
CA GLY A 18 -4.87 0.65 7.11
C GLY A 18 -3.81 -0.04 6.26
N LEU A 19 -2.66 0.61 6.09
CA LEU A 19 -1.55 0.16 5.26
C LEU A 19 -0.26 0.08 6.07
N MET A 20 0.45 -1.04 5.96
CA MET A 20 1.81 -1.20 6.49
C MET A 20 2.83 -1.26 5.36
N ILE A 21 3.89 -0.47 5.46
CA ILE A 21 4.97 -0.38 4.48
C ILE A 21 6.30 -0.77 5.13
N ARG A 22 7.12 -1.52 4.42
CA ARG A 22 8.54 -1.77 4.75
C ARG A 22 9.41 -1.57 3.51
N GLY A 23 10.73 -1.52 3.75
CA GLY A 23 11.72 -1.21 2.72
C GLY A 23 12.34 0.15 2.96
N GLY A 24 13.10 0.62 1.99
CA GLY A 24 13.87 1.84 2.13
C GLY A 24 15.19 1.74 1.38
N VAL A 25 15.60 2.87 0.83
CA VAL A 25 16.88 2.99 0.12
C VAL A 25 18.06 2.72 1.05
N GLU A 26 17.86 2.95 2.35
CA GLU A 26 18.82 2.70 3.43
C GLU A 26 19.28 1.24 3.47
N TYR A 27 18.45 0.32 3.02
CA TYR A 27 18.77 -1.12 2.94
C TYR A 27 18.90 -1.63 1.51
N SER A 28 18.92 -0.74 0.49
CA SER A 28 18.88 -1.11 -0.93
C SER A 28 17.70 -2.03 -1.29
N LEU A 29 16.57 -1.86 -0.59
CA LEU A 29 15.34 -2.62 -0.82
C LEU A 29 14.30 -1.73 -1.52
N GLY A 30 13.48 -2.35 -2.37
CA GLY A 30 12.25 -1.73 -2.85
C GLY A 30 11.26 -1.43 -1.71
N ILE A 31 10.17 -0.74 -2.03
CA ILE A 31 9.07 -0.51 -1.09
C ILE A 31 8.04 -1.64 -1.23
N PHE A 32 7.64 -2.22 -0.10
CA PHE A 32 6.73 -3.36 -0.04
C PHE A 32 5.59 -3.07 0.93
N ILE A 33 4.38 -3.44 0.53
CA ILE A 33 3.22 -3.50 1.42
C ILE A 33 3.34 -4.79 2.21
N THR A 34 3.44 -4.70 3.54
CA THR A 34 3.56 -5.87 4.42
C THR A 34 2.29 -6.19 5.18
N GLY A 35 1.27 -5.34 5.08
CA GLY A 35 -0.03 -5.56 5.68
C GLY A 35 -1.06 -4.58 5.15
N VAL A 36 -2.30 -5.07 5.08
CA VAL A 36 -3.49 -4.30 4.73
C VAL A 36 -4.56 -4.67 5.75
N ASP A 37 -5.03 -3.70 6.52
CA ASP A 37 -6.06 -3.94 7.53
C ASP A 37 -7.40 -4.15 6.85
N GLN A 38 -8.17 -5.16 7.29
CA GLN A 38 -9.50 -5.43 6.76
C GLN A 38 -10.40 -4.20 6.93
N ASP A 39 -11.24 -3.92 5.93
CA ASP A 39 -12.19 -2.81 5.88
C ASP A 39 -11.59 -1.38 5.94
N SER A 40 -10.27 -1.25 5.85
CA SER A 40 -9.58 0.04 5.71
C SER A 40 -9.75 0.66 4.32
N ALA A 41 -9.35 1.92 4.17
CA ALA A 41 -9.29 2.58 2.87
C ALA A 41 -8.40 1.82 1.87
N ALA A 42 -7.23 1.32 2.31
CA ALA A 42 -6.35 0.50 1.49
C ALA A 42 -6.98 -0.82 1.04
N TYR A 43 -7.75 -1.48 1.92
CA TYR A 43 -8.48 -2.69 1.58
C TYR A 43 -9.53 -2.43 0.49
N LYS A 44 -10.32 -1.35 0.66
CA LYS A 44 -11.35 -0.92 -0.31
C LYS A 44 -10.77 -0.55 -1.66
N ALA A 45 -9.56 0.04 -1.69
CA ALA A 45 -8.83 0.35 -2.91
C ALA A 45 -8.18 -0.87 -3.59
N GLY A 46 -8.31 -2.07 -3.01
CA GLY A 46 -7.77 -3.30 -3.58
C GLY A 46 -6.24 -3.38 -3.52
N LEU A 47 -5.62 -2.74 -2.52
CA LEU A 47 -4.22 -2.96 -2.21
C LEU A 47 -4.01 -4.35 -1.61
N LYS A 48 -2.83 -4.93 -1.85
CA LYS A 48 -2.47 -6.28 -1.40
C LYS A 48 -1.04 -6.28 -0.86
N VAL A 49 -0.76 -7.23 0.03
CA VAL A 49 0.60 -7.51 0.49
C VAL A 49 1.48 -7.92 -0.69
N GLY A 50 2.67 -7.34 -0.78
CA GLY A 50 3.62 -7.59 -1.86
C GLY A 50 4.40 -6.34 -2.30
N PRO A 51 5.16 -6.45 -3.40
CA PRO A 51 5.87 -5.31 -3.98
C PRO A 51 4.90 -4.23 -4.43
N VAL A 52 5.24 -2.96 -4.15
CA VAL A 52 4.59 -1.82 -4.80
C VAL A 52 5.23 -1.68 -6.19
N VAL A 53 4.45 -1.88 -7.25
CA VAL A 53 4.90 -1.80 -8.66
C VAL A 53 4.25 -0.66 -9.41
#